data_AF-A0A524DNB7-F1
#
_entry.id   AF-A0A524DNB7-F1
#
_cell.length_a   1.000
_cell.length_b   1.000
_cell.length_c   1.000
_cell.angle_alpha   90.00
_cell.angle_beta   90.00
_cell.angle_gamma   90.00
#
_symmetry.space_group_name_H-M   'P 1'
#
loop_
_entity.id
_entity.type
_entity.pdbx_description
1 polymer ?
#
loop_
_entity_poly.entity_id
_entity_poly.type
_entity_poly.pdbx_seq_one_letter_code
_entity_poly.pdbx_strand_id
1 'polypeptide(L)'
;MSSFLESRELREKYKEVREYVKIGSIFLTRYEKARITGARALQLSYGAPILIDKPRDMIDPIKIALLELRAGILPLTIRRKLPSGEYQDIPISKLILKKD
;
A
#
# COMPACT_ATOMS: atom_id res chain seq x y z
N MET A 1 11.17 21.20 17.25
CA MET A 1 12.26 20.26 16.91
C MET A 1 11.75 19.00 16.21
N SER A 2 10.56 18.46 16.51
CA SER A 2 10.06 17.24 15.82
C SER A 2 9.76 17.44 14.33
N SER A 3 9.31 18.63 13.91
CA SER A 3 8.96 18.90 12.49
C SER A 3 10.15 18.83 11.53
N PHE A 4 11.36 19.18 11.98
CA PHE A 4 12.57 19.14 11.16
C PHE A 4 13.06 17.70 10.95
N LEU A 5 13.02 16.88 12.00
CA LEU A 5 13.38 15.46 11.93
C LEU A 5 12.40 14.69 11.03
N GLU A 6 11.09 14.90 11.21
CA GLU A 6 10.04 14.28 10.38
C GLU A 6 10.18 14.65 8.90
N SER A 7 10.52 15.91 8.61
CA SER A 7 10.78 16.39 7.25
C SER A 7 12.00 15.71 6.60
N ARG A 8 13.03 15.39 7.39
CA ARG A 8 14.26 14.76 6.90
C ARG A 8 14.03 13.28 6.61
N GLU A 9 13.37 12.55 7.52
CA GLU A 9 13.01 11.15 7.34
C GLU A 9 12.10 10.95 6.12
N LEU A 10 11.13 11.85 5.91
CA LEU A 10 10.28 11.85 4.72
C LEU A 10 11.10 12.02 3.44
N ARG A 11 12.08 12.94 3.42
CA ARG A 11 12.95 13.16 2.25
C ARG A 11 13.82 11.95 1.94
N GLU A 12 14.39 11.31 2.96
CA GLU A 12 15.19 10.10 2.79
C GLU A 12 14.33 8.95 2.25
N LYS A 13 13.11 8.76 2.79
CA LYS A 13 12.15 7.80 2.26
C LYS A 13 11.78 8.11 0.80
N TYR A 14 11.50 9.36 0.46
CA TYR A 14 11.22 9.76 -0.92
C TYR A 14 12.37 9.42 -1.86
N LYS A 15 13.62 9.61 -1.43
CA LYS A 15 14.81 9.29 -2.22
C LYS A 15 14.95 7.79 -2.42
N GLU A 16 14.83 6.98 -1.36
CA GLU A 16 14.92 5.52 -1.44
C GLU A 16 13.87 4.95 -2.40
N VAL A 17 12.60 5.36 -2.25
CA VAL A 17 11.51 4.86 -3.10
C VAL A 17 11.69 5.30 -4.54
N ARG A 18 12.20 6.51 -4.78
CA ARG A 18 12.47 7.02 -6.14
C ARG A 18 13.61 6.29 -6.84
N GLU A 19 14.63 5.85 -6.10
CA GLU A 19 15.70 5.02 -6.66
C GLU A 19 15.20 3.61 -7.01
N TYR A 20 14.26 3.07 -6.24
CA TYR A 20 13.68 1.74 -6.48
C TYR A 20 12.62 1.73 -7.59
N VAL A 21 11.67 2.67 -7.57
CA VAL A 21 10.55 2.72 -8.52
C VAL A 21 10.99 3.38 -9.82
N LYS A 22 11.21 2.56 -10.85
CA LYS A 22 11.60 3.00 -12.19
C LYS A 22 10.40 3.26 -13.09
N ILE A 23 9.31 2.50 -12.88
CA ILE A 23 8.08 2.60 -13.69
C ILE A 23 6.94 3.17 -12.85
N GLY A 24 6.41 4.32 -13.27
CA GLY A 24 5.26 4.99 -12.66
C GLY A 24 5.61 5.90 -11.47
N SER A 25 4.61 6.20 -10.64
CA SER A 25 4.74 7.14 -9.51
C SER A 25 5.25 6.49 -8.23
N ILE A 26 6.06 7.19 -7.43
CA ILE A 26 6.49 6.71 -6.09
C ILE A 26 5.33 6.53 -5.08
N PHE A 27 4.16 7.10 -5.39
CA PHE A 27 2.96 6.99 -4.58
C PHE A 27 2.10 5.80 -5.02
N LEU A 28 1.36 5.23 -4.07
CA LEU A 28 0.27 4.33 -4.38
C LEU A 28 -0.87 5.14 -5.03
N THR A 29 -1.24 4.78 -6.24
CA THR A 29 -2.31 5.48 -6.97
C THR A 29 -3.69 5.13 -6.40
N ARG A 30 -4.68 6.00 -6.62
CA ARG A 30 -6.08 5.75 -6.22
C ARG A 30 -6.64 4.44 -6.81
N TYR A 31 -6.20 4.08 -8.02
CA TYR A 31 -6.63 2.87 -8.71
C TYR A 31 -6.04 1.62 -8.08
N GLU A 32 -4.74 1.64 -7.79
CA GLU A 32 -4.06 0.54 -7.08
C GLU A 32 -4.66 0.36 -5.70
N LYS A 33 -4.83 1.44 -4.93
CA LYS A 33 -5.47 1.42 -3.60
C LYS A 33 -6.85 0.78 -3.64
N ALA A 34 -7.71 1.19 -4.58
CA ALA A 34 -9.05 0.63 -4.73
C ALA A 34 -9.00 -0.87 -5.09
N ARG A 35 -8.12 -1.26 -6.04
CA ARG A 35 -7.98 -2.65 -6.48
C ARG A 35 -7.50 -3.57 -5.36
N ILE A 36 -6.50 -3.13 -4.60
CA ILE A 36 -5.93 -3.88 -3.48
C ILE A 36 -6.96 -4.05 -2.37
N THR A 37 -7.65 -2.96 -2.01
CA THR A 37 -8.69 -3.00 -0.99
C THR A 37 -9.82 -3.95 -1.40
N GLY A 38 -10.28 -3.87 -2.65
CA GLY A 38 -11.33 -4.77 -3.16
C GLY A 38 -10.90 -6.24 -3.19
N ALA A 39 -9.70 -6.52 -3.70
CA ALA A 39 -9.16 -7.88 -3.72
C ALA A 39 -8.98 -8.46 -2.31
N ARG A 40 -8.49 -7.65 -1.37
CA ARG A 40 -8.32 -8.08 0.02
C ARG A 40 -9.65 -8.26 0.74
N ALA A 41 -10.60 -7.36 0.54
CA ALA A 41 -11.95 -7.51 1.08
C ALA A 41 -12.61 -8.81 0.59
N LEU A 42 -12.41 -9.18 -0.68
CA LEU A 42 -12.90 -10.46 -1.23
C LEU A 42 -12.27 -11.66 -0.52
N GLN A 43 -10.96 -11.63 -0.28
CA GLN A 43 -10.27 -12.69 0.47
C GLN A 43 -10.87 -12.85 1.88
N LEU A 44 -11.10 -11.73 2.57
CA LEU A 44 -11.71 -11.71 3.90
C LEU A 44 -13.14 -12.27 3.89
N SER A 45 -13.94 -11.94 2.88
CA SER A 45 -15.28 -12.51 2.69
C SER A 45 -15.27 -14.03 2.48
N TYR A 46 -14.17 -14.58 1.94
CA TYR A 46 -13.96 -16.02 1.80
C TYR A 46 -13.31 -16.67 3.04
N GLY A 47 -13.24 -15.95 4.17
CA GLY A 47 -12.72 -16.49 5.43
C GLY A 47 -11.20 -16.51 5.52
N ALA A 48 -10.48 -15.76 4.68
CA ALA A 48 -9.03 -15.60 4.83
C ALA A 48 -8.68 -14.97 6.19
N PRO A 49 -7.53 -15.32 6.77
CA PRO A 49 -7.11 -14.78 8.07
C PRO A 49 -6.83 -13.28 7.99
N ILE A 50 -7.23 -12.58 9.05
CA ILE A 50 -6.98 -11.15 9.26
C ILE A 50 -5.59 -11.01 9.90
N LEU A 51 -4.78 -10.08 9.39
CA LEU A 51 -3.38 -9.92 9.79
C LEU A 51 -3.17 -8.82 10.85
N ILE A 52 -4.21 -8.04 11.18
CA ILE A 52 -4.21 -7.02 12.24
C ILE A 52 -5.09 -7.43 13.42
N ASP A 53 -4.77 -6.91 14.60
CA ASP A 53 -5.69 -6.90 15.73
C ASP A 53 -6.84 -5.92 15.44
N LYS A 54 -8.01 -6.46 15.07
CA LYS A 54 -9.21 -5.66 14.84
C LYS A 54 -10.04 -5.52 16.12
N PRO A 55 -10.73 -4.38 16.33
CA PRO A 55 -11.78 -4.30 17.33
C PRO A 55 -12.88 -5.33 17.01
N ARG A 56 -13.41 -5.98 18.06
CA ARG A 56 -14.36 -7.10 17.93
C ARG A 56 -15.59 -6.74 17.10
N ASP A 57 -16.01 -5.47 17.15
CA ASP A 57 -17.23 -4.95 16.52
C ASP A 57 -17.09 -4.66 15.02
N MET A 58 -15.87 -4.73 14.45
CA MET A 58 -15.67 -4.48 13.03
C MET A 58 -15.89 -5.76 12.22
N ILE A 59 -17.03 -5.83 11.52
CA ILE A 59 -17.41 -6.97 10.67
C ILE A 59 -17.15 -6.69 9.18
N ASP A 60 -17.17 -5.41 8.77
CA ASP A 60 -17.07 -5.00 7.36
C ASP A 60 -15.69 -5.35 6.74
N PRO A 61 -15.64 -6.27 5.75
CA PRO A 61 -14.40 -6.69 5.10
C PRO A 61 -13.64 -5.54 4.43
N ILE A 62 -14.34 -4.52 3.92
CA ILE A 62 -13.71 -3.39 3.24
C ILE A 62 -12.94 -2.54 4.25
N LYS A 63 -13.53 -2.28 5.42
CA LYS A 63 -12.88 -1.51 6.49
C LYS A 63 -11.65 -2.24 7.03
N ILE A 64 -11.76 -3.55 7.22
CA ILE A 64 -10.64 -4.39 7.67
C ILE A 64 -9.50 -4.35 6.64
N ALA A 65 -9.80 -4.56 5.36
CA ALA A 65 -8.80 -4.50 4.29
C ALA A 65 -8.10 -3.15 4.20
N LEU A 66 -8.82 -2.04 4.43
CA LEU A 66 -8.26 -0.69 4.43
C LEU A 66 -7.32 -0.46 5.61
N LEU A 67 -7.64 -1.00 6.79
CA LEU A 67 -6.75 -0.95 7.96
C LEU A 67 -5.48 -1.75 7.74
N GLU A 68 -5.57 -2.96 7.18
CA GLU A 68 -4.41 -3.78 6.83
C GLU A 68 -3.52 -3.09 5.79
N LEU A 69 -4.13 -2.44 4.80
CA LEU A 69 -3.39 -1.66 3.79
C LEU A 69 -2.66 -0.47 4.43
N ARG A 70 -3.30 0.25 5.36
CA ARG A 70 -2.69 1.38 6.09
C ARG A 70 -1.56 0.94 7.01
N ALA A 71 -1.67 -0.25 7.60
CA ALA A 71 -0.60 -0.86 8.40
C ALA A 71 0.59 -1.32 7.53
N GLY A 72 0.41 -1.46 6.21
CA GLY A 72 1.48 -1.84 5.28
C GLY A 72 1.92 -3.30 5.39
N ILE A 73 1.09 -4.16 6.02
CA ILE A 73 1.41 -5.56 6.31
C ILE A 73 0.98 -6.55 5.22
N LEU A 74 0.21 -6.09 4.22
CA LEU A 74 -0.29 -6.95 3.15
C LEU A 74 0.88 -7.45 2.28
N PRO A 75 1.08 -8.79 2.14
CA PRO A 75 2.15 -9.37 1.34
C PRO A 75 1.79 -9.37 -0.15
N LEU A 76 1.55 -8.19 -0.71
CA LEU A 76 1.13 -8.01 -2.11
C LEU A 76 2.15 -7.18 -2.88
N THR A 77 2.29 -7.51 -4.17
CA THR A 77 3.17 -6.85 -5.12
C THR A 77 2.35 -6.32 -6.29
N ILE A 78 2.62 -5.09 -6.70
CA ILE A 78 1.96 -4.42 -7.82
C ILE A 78 2.86 -4.54 -9.05
N ARG A 79 2.33 -5.11 -10.13
CA ARG A 79 2.99 -5.10 -11.43
C ARG A 79 2.54 -3.87 -12.23
N ARG A 80 3.45 -2.92 -12.46
CA ARG A 80 3.21 -1.79 -13.36
C ARG A 80 3.78 -2.10 -14.74
N LYS A 81 2.99 -1.90 -15.78
CA LYS A 81 3.38 -2.18 -17.17
C LYS A 81 3.36 -0.88 -17.99
N LEU A 82 4.37 -0.69 -18.82
CA LEU A 82 4.39 0.35 -19.85
C LEU A 82 3.67 -0.15 -21.12
N PRO A 83 3.20 0.77 -21.99
CA PRO A 83 2.66 0.40 -23.29
C PRO A 83 3.66 -0.36 -24.18
N SER A 84 4.97 -0.18 -23.97
CA SER A 84 6.05 -0.92 -24.65
C SER A 84 6.14 -2.39 -24.25
N GLY A 85 5.44 -2.82 -23.19
CA GLY A 85 5.48 -4.18 -22.67
C GLY A 85 6.44 -4.40 -21.50
N GLU A 86 7.35 -3.45 -21.25
CA GLU A 86 8.20 -3.46 -20.05
C GLU A 86 7.36 -3.37 -18.78
N TYR A 87 7.82 -4.02 -17.71
CA TYR A 87 7.11 -4.00 -16.44
C TYR A 87 8.04 -4.02 -15.24
N GLN A 88 7.53 -3.55 -14.11
CA GLN A 88 8.20 -3.61 -12.82
C GLN A 88 7.23 -4.14 -11.75
N ASP A 89 7.73 -5.09 -10.97
CA ASP A 89 7.05 -5.62 -9.80
C ASP A 89 7.51 -4.84 -8.56
N ILE A 90 6.56 -4.17 -7.89
CA ILE A 90 6.82 -3.25 -6.79
C ILE A 90 6.04 -3.73 -5.55
N PRO A 91 6.71 -4.11 -4.45
CA PRO A 91 6.04 -4.43 -3.19
C PRO A 91 5.28 -3.22 -2.64
N ILE A 92 4.06 -3.41 -2.12
CA ILE A 92 3.27 -2.30 -1.54
C ILE A 92 4.01 -1.63 -0.39
N SER A 93 4.73 -2.40 0.43
CA SER A 93 5.48 -1.91 1.59
C SER A 93 6.54 -0.86 1.22
N LYS A 94 7.01 -0.85 -0.03
CA LYS A 94 7.96 0.14 -0.56
C LYS A 94 7.29 1.39 -1.12
N LEU A 95 5.99 1.40 -1.36
CA LEU A 95 5.30 2.57 -1.90
C LEU A 95 4.86 3.55 -0.82
N ILE A 96 4.71 4.81 -1.22
CA ILE A 96 4.25 5.86 -0.31
C ILE A 96 2.73 5.97 -0.39
N LEU A 97 2.08 5.67 0.74
CA LEU A 97 0.65 5.87 0.92
C LEU A 97 0.37 7.36 1.13
N LYS A 98 -0.50 7.94 0.32
CA LYS A 98 -1.06 9.26 0.63
C LYS A 98 -1.95 9.13 1.87
N LYS A 99 -1.73 9.99 2.86
CA LYS A 99 -2.71 10.20 3.93
C LYS A 99 -3.96 10.81 3.27
N ASP A 100 -5.12 10.20 3.54
CA ASP A 100 -6.42 10.74 3.15
C ASP A 100 -6.73 11.98 4.00
#